data_AF-X8DQA7-F1
#
_entry.id   AF-X8DQA7-F1
#
_cell.length_a   1.000
_cell.length_b   1.000
_cell.length_c   1.000
_cell.angle_alpha   90.00
_cell.angle_beta   90.00
_cell.angle_gamma   90.00
#
_symmetry.space_group_name_H-M   'P 1'
#
loop_
_entity.id
_entity.type
_entity.pdbx_description
1 polymer ?
#
loop_
_entity_poly.entity_id
_entity_poly.type
_entity_poly.pdbx_seq_one_letter_code
_entity_poly.pdbx_strand_id
1 'polypeptide(L)'
;MADADVAKFNLLDWETEFNRVPQEPDWLVPGVLIRGANASLVAGAGQGKSLLALDIAAALASGRPVLGQPVHTTMDVLYLDMENSPEDVITRLHDMGYTPDELPYLRYSSFPDIGTLDDTEGAQRVRELVASSKAQFVVIDTACRFVDGEENSNDTWQALYRYTLAR
;
A
#
# COMPACT_ATOMS: atom_id res chain seq x y z
N MET A 1 -5.19 31.99 28.64
CA MET A 1 -5.91 30.70 28.82
C MET A 1 -6.76 30.41 27.56
N ALA A 2 -6.12 30.45 26.38
CA ALA A 2 -6.79 30.23 25.08
C ALA A 2 -5.92 29.47 24.04
N ASP A 3 -4.72 28.99 24.40
CA ASP A 3 -3.78 28.44 23.41
C ASP A 3 -3.72 26.90 23.36
N ALA A 4 -4.18 26.21 24.41
CA ALA A 4 -4.10 24.74 24.46
C ALA A 4 -5.14 24.04 23.55
N ASP A 5 -6.20 24.74 23.14
CA ASP A 5 -7.32 24.15 22.39
C ASP A 5 -7.17 24.21 20.87
N VAL A 6 -6.22 25.00 20.36
CA VAL A 6 -6.03 25.20 18.91
C VAL A 6 -5.10 24.15 18.30
N ALA A 7 -4.14 23.65 19.08
CA ALA A 7 -3.17 22.65 18.63
C ALA A 7 -3.80 21.36 18.11
N LYS A 8 -4.97 20.95 18.66
CA LYS A 8 -5.70 19.74 18.22
C LYS A 8 -6.25 19.82 16.79
N PHE A 9 -6.34 21.02 16.22
CA PHE A 9 -6.89 21.25 14.89
C PHE A 9 -5.80 21.35 13.80
N ASN A 10 -4.52 21.23 14.15
CA ASN A 10 -3.40 21.32 13.20
C ASN A 10 -3.49 22.56 12.28
N LEU A 11 -3.79 23.73 12.86
CA LEU A 11 -3.83 24.97 12.09
C LEU A 11 -2.43 25.33 11.61
N LEU A 12 -2.33 25.72 10.34
CA LEU A 12 -1.07 26.17 9.75
C LEU A 12 -0.73 27.58 10.23
N ASP A 13 0.51 27.77 10.66
CA ASP A 13 1.10 29.09 10.83
C ASP A 13 1.78 29.51 9.53
N TRP A 14 1.14 30.39 8.76
CA TRP A 14 1.63 30.77 7.45
C TRP A 14 3.01 31.44 7.47
N GLU A 15 3.37 32.15 8.54
CA GLU A 15 4.70 32.77 8.64
C GLU A 15 5.77 31.68 8.76
N THR A 16 5.53 30.67 9.59
CA THR A 16 6.43 29.52 9.70
C THR A 16 6.45 28.68 8.41
N GLU A 17 5.27 28.36 7.86
CA GLU A 17 5.12 27.43 6.74
C GLU A 17 5.67 27.99 5.40
N PHE A 18 5.59 29.32 5.17
CA PHE A 18 6.16 29.93 3.97
C PHE A 18 7.68 30.11 4.03
N ASN A 19 8.25 30.15 5.25
CA ASN A 19 9.69 30.35 5.44
C ASN A 19 10.46 29.05 5.65
N ARG A 20 9.79 27.89 5.68
CA ARG A 20 10.47 26.59 5.80
C ARG A 20 11.23 26.24 4.52
N VAL A 21 12.37 25.57 4.67
CA VAL A 21 13.08 24.97 3.54
C VAL A 21 12.21 23.84 2.96
N PRO A 22 11.89 23.85 1.65
CA PRO A 22 11.16 22.76 1.03
C PRO A 22 11.87 21.42 1.24
N GLN A 23 11.14 20.41 1.68
CA GLN A 23 11.64 19.04 1.72
C GLN A 23 11.24 18.33 0.43
N GLU A 24 12.18 17.60 -0.16
CA GLU A 24 11.87 16.70 -1.26
C GLU A 24 10.89 15.61 -0.79
N PRO A 25 9.95 15.16 -1.64
CA PRO A 25 9.06 14.08 -1.27
C PRO A 25 9.85 12.80 -0.93
N ASP A 26 9.41 12.09 0.11
CA ASP A 26 9.96 10.77 0.45
C ASP A 26 9.41 9.73 -0.53
N TRP A 27 10.13 9.52 -1.63
CA TRP A 27 9.75 8.60 -2.69
C TRP A 27 10.05 7.14 -2.31
N LEU A 28 9.04 6.28 -2.42
CA LEU A 28 9.23 4.83 -2.45
C LEU A 28 9.63 4.37 -3.85
N VAL A 29 8.96 4.92 -4.86
CA VAL A 29 9.27 4.76 -6.29
C VAL A 29 9.24 6.15 -6.92
N PRO A 30 10.38 6.69 -7.39
CA PRO A 30 10.44 8.04 -7.92
C PRO A 30 9.39 8.33 -8.99
N GLY A 31 8.58 9.38 -8.78
CA GLY A 31 7.52 9.80 -9.69
C GLY A 31 6.23 8.97 -9.65
N VAL A 32 6.18 7.88 -8.87
CA VAL A 32 5.04 6.95 -8.84
C VAL A 32 4.45 6.79 -7.43
N LEU A 33 5.29 6.48 -6.43
CA LEU A 33 4.83 6.19 -5.07
C LEU A 33 5.57 7.05 -4.05
N ILE A 34 4.82 7.80 -3.24
CA ILE A 34 5.31 8.64 -2.14
C ILE A 34 4.94 7.99 -0.81
N ARG A 35 5.85 8.03 0.16
CA ARG A 35 5.64 7.45 1.49
C ARG A 35 4.39 8.00 2.16
N GLY A 36 3.55 7.06 2.59
CA GLY A 36 2.30 7.31 3.33
C GLY A 36 1.16 7.90 2.49
N ALA A 37 1.36 8.13 1.20
CA ALA A 37 0.24 8.43 0.30
C ALA A 37 -0.45 7.12 -0.12
N ASN A 38 -1.75 7.20 -0.36
CA ASN A 38 -2.50 6.11 -1.01
C ASN A 38 -2.41 6.29 -2.53
N ALA A 39 -2.19 5.20 -3.26
CA ALA A 39 -2.18 5.18 -4.72
C ALA A 39 -3.14 4.11 -5.23
N SER A 40 -3.78 4.38 -6.37
CA SER A 40 -4.70 3.43 -7.01
C SER A 40 -4.21 3.10 -8.42
N LEU A 41 -4.04 1.81 -8.70
CA LEU A 41 -3.70 1.30 -10.02
C LEU A 41 -4.97 0.85 -10.74
N VAL A 42 -5.38 1.59 -11.78
CA VAL A 42 -6.65 1.37 -12.48
C VAL A 42 -6.39 1.04 -13.95
N ALA A 43 -6.95 -0.07 -14.40
CA ALA A 43 -6.91 -0.54 -15.78
C ALA A 43 -7.96 -1.63 -16.00
N GLY A 44 -8.30 -1.93 -17.25
CA GLY A 44 -9.18 -3.05 -17.59
C GLY A 44 -8.69 -4.41 -17.08
N ALA A 45 -9.58 -5.40 -17.04
CA ALA A 45 -9.23 -6.78 -16.73
C ALA A 45 -8.17 -7.30 -17.72
N GLY A 46 -7.19 -8.07 -17.23
CA GLY A 46 -6.12 -8.62 -18.07
C GLY A 46 -5.02 -7.65 -18.50
N GLN A 47 -5.09 -6.36 -18.14
CA GLN A 47 -4.11 -5.33 -18.56
C GLN A 47 -2.82 -5.31 -17.72
N GLY A 48 -2.58 -6.32 -16.88
CA GLY A 48 -1.32 -6.46 -16.14
C GLY A 48 -1.22 -5.69 -14.82
N LYS A 49 -2.35 -5.29 -14.19
CA LYS A 49 -2.33 -4.58 -12.89
C LYS A 49 -1.60 -5.37 -11.79
N SER A 50 -2.03 -6.61 -11.55
CA SER A 50 -1.41 -7.49 -10.55
C SER A 50 0.04 -7.82 -10.90
N LEU A 51 0.38 -7.91 -12.19
CA LEU A 51 1.76 -8.13 -12.63
C LEU A 51 2.65 -6.92 -12.28
N LEU A 52 2.19 -5.71 -12.59
CA LEU A 52 2.90 -4.47 -12.26
C LEU A 52 3.00 -4.26 -10.74
N ALA A 53 1.91 -4.52 -10.01
CA ALA A 53 1.89 -4.40 -8.55
C ALA A 53 2.85 -5.41 -7.89
N LEU A 54 2.89 -6.66 -8.37
CA LEU A 54 3.80 -7.68 -7.90
C LEU A 54 5.27 -7.33 -8.21
N ASP A 55 5.55 -6.83 -9.41
CA ASP A 55 6.91 -6.38 -9.79
C ASP A 55 7.41 -5.28 -8.86
N ILE A 56 6.57 -4.26 -8.61
CA ILE A 56 6.89 -3.19 -7.66
C ILE A 56 7.12 -3.75 -6.26
N ALA A 57 6.21 -4.60 -5.77
CA ALA A 57 6.31 -5.18 -4.43
C ALA A 57 7.59 -6.02 -4.25
N ALA A 58 7.91 -6.88 -5.22
CA ALA A 58 9.10 -7.71 -5.19
C ALA A 58 10.38 -6.87 -5.32
N ALA A 59 10.39 -5.81 -6.15
CA ALA A 59 11.54 -4.93 -6.29
C ALA A 59 11.82 -4.13 -5.00
N LEU A 60 10.78 -3.60 -4.35
CA LEU A 60 10.91 -2.91 -3.06
C LEU A 60 11.36 -3.85 -1.93
N ALA A 61 10.91 -5.11 -1.95
CA ALA A 61 11.33 -6.11 -0.98
C ALA A 61 12.76 -6.61 -1.19
N SER A 62 13.23 -6.69 -2.44
CA SER A 62 14.56 -7.21 -2.79
C SER A 62 15.63 -6.15 -2.95
N GLY A 63 15.24 -4.88 -3.09
CA GLY A 63 16.16 -3.77 -3.38
C GLY A 63 16.60 -3.73 -4.84
N ARG A 64 15.93 -4.46 -5.74
CA ARG A 64 16.15 -4.37 -7.19
C ARG A 64 15.62 -3.05 -7.74
N PRO A 65 16.16 -2.53 -8.87
CA PRO A 65 15.57 -1.41 -9.57
C PRO A 65 14.10 -1.66 -9.92
N VAL A 66 13.28 -0.62 -9.84
CA VAL A 66 11.83 -0.66 -10.08
C VAL A 66 11.47 0.41 -11.10
N LEU A 67 10.77 0.03 -12.18
CA LEU A 67 10.40 0.94 -13.27
C LEU A 67 11.57 1.76 -13.85
N GLY A 68 12.75 1.15 -13.93
CA GLY A 68 13.96 1.80 -14.43
C GLY A 68 14.60 2.80 -13.45
N GLN A 69 14.11 2.87 -12.21
CA GLN A 69 14.65 3.71 -11.14
C GLN A 69 15.37 2.85 -10.10
N PRO A 70 16.49 3.34 -9.51
CA PRO A 70 17.12 2.65 -8.40
C PRO A 70 16.18 2.64 -7.18
N VAL A 71 16.14 1.52 -6.45
CA VAL A 71 15.48 1.48 -5.13
C VAL A 71 16.45 2.02 -4.09
N HIS A 72 15.97 2.97 -3.27
CA HIS A 72 16.79 3.62 -2.27
C HIS A 72 17.04 2.72 -1.05
N THR A 73 16.06 1.93 -0.62
CA THR A 73 16.16 1.07 0.56
C THR A 73 15.18 -0.11 0.46
N THR A 74 15.65 -1.32 0.74
CA THR A 74 14.82 -2.53 0.92
C THR A 74 13.83 -2.33 2.06
N MET A 75 12.59 -2.80 1.91
CA MET A 75 11.56 -2.63 2.95
C MET A 75 10.66 -3.86 3.10
N ASP A 76 10.08 -4.01 4.29
CA ASP A 76 9.02 -4.99 4.55
C ASP A 76 7.78 -4.63 3.72
N VAL A 77 7.38 -5.52 2.81
CA VAL A 77 6.21 -5.37 1.95
C VAL A 77 5.17 -6.42 2.34
N LEU A 78 3.91 -5.99 2.42
CA LEU A 78 2.76 -6.87 2.57
C LEU A 78 1.90 -6.81 1.30
N TYR A 79 1.65 -7.96 0.70
CA TYR A 79 0.76 -8.08 -0.46
C TYR A 79 -0.46 -8.91 -0.05
N LEU A 80 -1.65 -8.31 -0.15
CA LEU A 80 -2.93 -8.94 0.12
C LEU A 80 -3.65 -9.17 -1.21
N ASP A 81 -3.89 -10.42 -1.55
CA ASP A 81 -4.40 -10.82 -2.86
C ASP A 81 -5.66 -11.68 -2.73
N MET A 82 -6.74 -11.30 -3.40
CA MET A 82 -8.00 -12.06 -3.48
C MET A 82 -8.29 -12.60 -4.88
N GLU A 83 -7.30 -12.57 -5.79
CA GLU A 83 -7.48 -12.96 -7.19
C GLU A 83 -6.54 -14.09 -7.63
N ASN A 84 -5.28 -14.12 -7.17
CA ASN A 84 -4.28 -15.05 -7.71
C ASN A 84 -3.91 -16.14 -6.71
N SER A 85 -3.77 -17.36 -7.23
CA SER A 85 -3.34 -18.52 -6.46
C SER A 85 -1.85 -18.43 -6.08
N PRO A 86 -1.40 -19.14 -5.03
CA PRO A 86 0.02 -19.25 -4.72
C PRO A 86 0.86 -19.73 -5.91
N GLU A 87 0.34 -20.66 -6.70
CA GLU A 87 0.99 -21.18 -7.90
C GLU A 87 1.22 -20.08 -8.95
N ASP A 88 0.19 -19.27 -9.25
CA ASP A 88 0.30 -18.16 -10.21
C ASP A 88 1.37 -17.15 -9.77
N VAL A 89 1.40 -16.84 -8.47
CA VAL A 89 2.34 -15.88 -7.88
C VAL A 89 3.77 -16.40 -7.98
N ILE A 90 3.99 -17.68 -7.65
CA ILE A 90 5.30 -18.32 -7.74
C ILE A 90 5.79 -18.35 -9.19
N THR A 91 4.93 -18.74 -10.14
CA THR A 91 5.27 -18.74 -11.57
C THR A 91 5.67 -17.34 -12.04
N ARG A 92 4.91 -16.30 -11.68
CA ARG A 92 5.24 -14.92 -12.07
C ARG A 92 6.56 -14.43 -11.45
N LEU A 93 6.79 -14.69 -10.17
CA LEU A 93 8.05 -14.32 -9.52
C LEU A 93 9.25 -15.03 -10.16
N HIS A 94 9.09 -16.31 -10.52
CA HIS A 94 10.10 -17.06 -11.28
C HIS A 94 10.32 -16.45 -12.67
N ASP A 95 9.27 -16.12 -13.41
CA ASP A 95 9.36 -15.51 -14.75
C ASP A 95 9.97 -14.10 -14.71
N MET A 96 9.78 -13.37 -13.61
CA MET A 96 10.48 -12.12 -13.29
C MET A 96 11.94 -12.33 -12.84
N GLY A 97 12.37 -13.59 -12.69
CA GLY A 97 13.73 -13.96 -12.32
C GLY A 97 14.07 -13.75 -10.84
N TYR A 98 13.10 -13.74 -9.94
CA TYR A 98 13.34 -13.73 -8.50
C TYR A 98 13.65 -15.13 -7.97
N THR A 99 14.56 -15.20 -6.99
CA THR A 99 14.78 -16.40 -6.19
C THR A 99 14.28 -16.19 -4.75
N PRO A 100 13.97 -17.27 -4.00
CA PRO A 100 13.46 -17.16 -2.63
C PRO A 100 14.36 -16.36 -1.67
N ASP A 101 15.67 -16.42 -1.85
CA ASP A 101 16.65 -15.69 -1.03
C ASP A 101 16.64 -14.17 -1.26
N GLU A 102 16.05 -13.69 -2.36
CA GLU A 102 15.88 -12.27 -2.65
C GLU A 102 14.59 -11.67 -2.10
N LEU A 103 13.67 -12.51 -1.61
CA LEU A 103 12.35 -12.07 -1.15
C LEU A 103 12.12 -12.18 0.37
N PRO A 104 13.14 -12.03 1.25
CA PRO A 104 12.94 -12.21 2.69
C PRO A 104 12.01 -11.14 3.32
N TYR A 105 11.81 -10.02 2.63
CA TYR A 105 10.97 -8.91 3.07
C TYR A 105 9.62 -8.85 2.37
N LEU A 106 9.32 -9.76 1.44
CA LEU A 106 8.01 -9.85 0.79
C LEU A 106 7.13 -10.85 1.53
N ARG A 107 6.08 -10.35 2.19
CA ARG A 107 5.02 -11.18 2.75
C ARG A 107 3.82 -11.15 1.82
N TYR A 108 3.55 -12.27 1.19
CA TYR A 108 2.42 -12.43 0.29
C TYR A 108 1.32 -13.27 0.95
N SER A 109 0.10 -12.77 0.97
CA SER A 109 -1.07 -13.48 1.45
C SER A 109 -2.09 -13.60 0.32
N SER A 110 -2.23 -14.82 -0.21
CA SER A 110 -3.21 -15.19 -1.22
C SER A 110 -4.47 -15.71 -0.53
N PHE A 111 -5.62 -15.15 -0.89
CA PHE A 111 -6.94 -15.34 -0.28
C PHE A 111 -6.91 -15.24 1.27
N PRO A 112 -6.46 -14.10 1.83
CA PRO A 112 -6.40 -13.90 3.28
C PRO A 112 -7.79 -13.94 3.92
N ASP A 113 -7.92 -14.64 5.04
CA ASP A 113 -9.11 -14.58 5.89
C ASP A 113 -9.05 -13.34 6.82
N ILE A 114 -9.25 -12.16 6.23
CA ILE A 114 -9.24 -10.88 6.97
C ILE A 114 -10.60 -10.18 6.98
N GLY A 115 -11.61 -10.72 6.28
CA GLY A 115 -12.91 -10.06 6.11
C GLY A 115 -12.84 -8.85 5.17
N THR A 116 -13.72 -7.88 5.36
CA THR A 116 -13.80 -6.70 4.50
C THR A 116 -13.12 -5.49 5.14
N LEU A 117 -12.61 -4.59 4.31
CA LEU A 117 -11.80 -3.45 4.70
C LEU A 117 -12.62 -2.16 4.80
N ASP A 118 -13.91 -2.23 4.50
CA ASP A 118 -14.90 -1.18 4.67
C ASP A 118 -15.67 -1.30 6.00
N ASP A 119 -15.19 -2.11 6.94
CA ASP A 119 -15.69 -2.18 8.31
C ASP A 119 -14.57 -2.04 9.35
N THR A 120 -14.94 -2.00 10.63
CA THR A 120 -13.98 -1.83 11.73
C THR A 120 -13.17 -3.09 12.03
N GLU A 121 -13.75 -4.27 11.81
CA GLU A 121 -13.15 -5.55 12.20
C GLU A 121 -12.04 -5.96 11.22
N GLY A 122 -12.31 -5.94 9.91
CA GLY A 122 -11.28 -6.23 8.92
C GLY A 122 -10.20 -5.15 8.86
N ALA A 123 -10.56 -3.88 9.08
CA ALA A 123 -9.56 -2.82 9.27
C ALA A 123 -8.61 -3.12 10.44
N GLN A 124 -9.14 -3.64 11.56
CA GLN A 124 -8.32 -4.01 12.71
C GLN A 124 -7.39 -5.18 12.40
N ARG A 125 -7.88 -6.21 11.71
CA ARG A 125 -7.06 -7.35 11.27
C ARG A 125 -5.95 -6.93 10.31
N VAL A 126 -6.22 -6.00 9.37
CA VAL A 126 -5.16 -5.44 8.51
C VAL A 126 -4.12 -4.70 9.33
N ARG A 127 -4.52 -3.87 10.30
CA ARG A 127 -3.57 -3.18 11.18
C ARG A 127 -2.69 -4.15 11.96
N GLU A 128 -3.25 -5.24 12.47
CA GLU A 128 -2.51 -6.31 13.16
C GLU A 128 -1.53 -7.02 12.22
N LEU A 129 -1.94 -7.28 10.99
CA LEU A 129 -1.09 -7.90 9.98
C LEU A 129 0.05 -6.97 9.57
N VAL A 130 -0.21 -5.67 9.37
CA VAL A 130 0.81 -4.65 9.09
C VAL A 130 1.78 -4.53 10.27
N ALA A 131 1.30 -4.50 11.50
CA ALA A 131 2.15 -4.41 12.69
C ALA A 131 3.04 -5.66 12.87
N SER A 132 2.47 -6.86 12.71
CA SER A 132 3.22 -8.12 12.86
C SER A 132 4.23 -8.36 11.72
N SER A 133 3.89 -7.93 10.52
CA SER A 133 4.81 -7.92 9.37
C SER A 133 5.83 -6.79 9.42
N LYS A 134 5.61 -5.73 10.21
CA LYS A 134 6.37 -4.47 10.12
C LYS A 134 6.30 -3.84 8.73
N ALA A 135 5.25 -4.13 7.96
CA ALA A 135 5.12 -3.68 6.59
C ALA A 135 5.18 -2.14 6.50
N GLN A 136 6.03 -1.66 5.60
CA GLN A 136 6.19 -0.25 5.28
C GLN A 136 5.48 0.12 3.96
N PHE A 137 5.13 -0.91 3.17
CA PHE A 137 4.32 -0.80 1.96
C PHE A 137 3.31 -1.94 1.92
N VAL A 138 2.06 -1.62 1.62
CA VAL A 138 0.95 -2.59 1.57
C VAL A 138 0.29 -2.51 0.20
N VAL A 139 0.11 -3.66 -0.44
CA VAL A 139 -0.66 -3.80 -1.69
C VAL A 139 -1.96 -4.52 -1.37
N ILE A 140 -3.07 -4.01 -1.93
CA ILE A 140 -4.40 -4.59 -1.86
C ILE A 140 -4.85 -4.89 -3.29
N ASP A 141 -4.92 -6.18 -3.65
CA ASP A 141 -5.20 -6.65 -5.01
C ASP A 141 -6.40 -7.63 -5.02
N THR A 142 -7.57 -7.29 -5.55
CA THR A 142 -8.03 -5.96 -5.94
C THR A 142 -8.91 -5.37 -4.83
N ALA A 143 -8.88 -4.05 -4.65
CA ALA A 143 -9.63 -3.39 -3.57
C ALA A 143 -11.14 -3.71 -3.58
N CYS A 144 -11.74 -3.94 -4.75
CA CYS A 144 -13.16 -4.29 -4.88
C CYS A 144 -13.50 -5.70 -4.35
N ARG A 145 -12.52 -6.60 -4.20
CA ARG A 145 -12.70 -7.92 -3.55
C ARG A 145 -12.60 -7.86 -2.04
N PHE A 146 -12.19 -6.71 -1.50
CA PHE A 146 -11.97 -6.48 -0.09
C PHE A 146 -13.05 -5.59 0.55
N VAL A 147 -14.13 -5.28 -0.16
CA VAL A 147 -15.25 -4.48 0.37
C VAL A 147 -16.54 -5.27 0.21
N ASP A 148 -17.49 -5.07 1.13
CA ASP A 148 -18.83 -5.67 1.05
C ASP A 148 -19.80 -4.77 0.27
N GLY A 149 -19.60 -3.46 0.35
CA GLY A 149 -20.42 -2.48 -0.36
C GLY A 149 -20.30 -2.58 -1.89
N GLU A 150 -21.29 -2.02 -2.58
CA GLU A 150 -21.31 -2.01 -4.06
C GLU A 150 -20.13 -1.21 -4.63
N GLU A 151 -19.48 -1.75 -5.67
CA GLU A 151 -18.30 -1.14 -6.31
C GLU A 151 -18.60 0.26 -6.90
N ASN A 152 -19.83 0.49 -7.34
CA ASN A 152 -20.29 1.77 -7.89
C ASN A 152 -20.81 2.75 -6.83
N SER A 153 -20.76 2.40 -5.55
CA SER A 153 -21.20 3.26 -4.45
C SER A 153 -20.03 4.06 -3.86
N ASN A 154 -20.22 5.37 -3.77
CA ASN A 154 -19.26 6.26 -3.09
C ASN A 154 -19.16 5.93 -1.60
N ASP A 155 -20.24 5.45 -0.98
CA ASP A 155 -20.27 5.13 0.44
C ASP A 155 -19.31 3.97 0.77
N THR A 156 -19.21 2.99 -0.13
CA THR A 156 -18.26 1.86 -0.03
C THR A 156 -16.82 2.36 0.07
N TRP A 157 -16.42 3.22 -0.88
CA TRP A 157 -15.05 3.73 -0.93
C TRP A 157 -14.74 4.71 0.20
N GLN A 158 -15.74 5.49 0.66
CA GLN A 158 -15.61 6.32 1.84
C GLN A 158 -15.46 5.49 3.12
N ALA A 159 -16.18 4.37 3.24
CA ALA A 159 -16.04 3.45 4.35
C ALA A 159 -14.64 2.81 4.36
N LEU A 160 -14.18 2.27 3.22
CA LEU A 160 -12.81 1.77 3.07
C LEU A 160 -11.77 2.82 3.47
N TYR A 161 -11.93 4.06 2.97
CA TYR A 161 -11.04 5.15 3.32
C TYR A 161 -11.06 5.42 4.83
N ARG A 162 -12.24 5.58 5.42
CA ARG A 162 -12.41 5.94 6.83
C ARG A 162 -11.88 4.87 7.77
N TYR A 163 -12.13 3.60 7.49
CA TYR A 163 -11.80 2.53 8.42
C TYR A 163 -10.37 1.99 8.26
N THR A 164 -9.88 1.93 7.02
CA THR A 164 -8.62 1.23 6.70
C THR A 164 -7.53 2.14 6.13
N LEU A 165 -7.85 3.07 5.22
CA LEU A 165 -6.81 3.84 4.49
C LEU A 165 -6.46 5.21 5.11
N ALA A 166 -7.31 5.74 5.98
CA ALA A 166 -7.05 6.97 6.71
C ALA A 166 -6.00 6.72 7.80
N ARG A 167 -5.08 7.68 7.95
CA ARG A 167 -3.99 7.63 8.94
C ARG A 167 -4.46 8.00 10.33
#